data_AF-A0A497DN11-F1
#
_entry.id   AF-A0A497DN11-F1
#
_cell.length_a   1.000
_cell.length_b   1.000
_cell.length_c   1.000
_cell.angle_alpha   90.00
_cell.angle_beta   90.00
_cell.angle_gamma   90.00
#
_symmetry.space_group_name_H-M   'P 1'
#
loop_
_entity.id
_entity.type
_entity.pdbx_description
1 polymer ?
#
loop_
_entity_poly.entity_id
_entity_poly.type
_entity_poly.pdbx_seq_one_letter_code
_entity_poly.pdbx_strand_id
1 'polypeptide(L)'
;KLADGSWLVSRQGDGASADWRVKEFNLMDLAWFTIDMESIIEGRAVLLPDLSDVAEIGYTDLMPGGQSNACSRLDWIEVYAYLVK
;
A
#
# COMPACT_ATOMS: atom_id res chain seq x y z
N LYS A 1 -6.49 -3.04 -3.84
CA LYS A 1 -7.42 -4.13 -4.26
C LYS A 1 -7.65 -4.02 -5.75
N LEU A 2 -7.53 -5.12 -6.49
CA LEU A 2 -7.85 -5.16 -7.91
C LEU A 2 -9.34 -5.45 -8.11
N ALA A 3 -9.87 -5.22 -9.31
CA ALA A 3 -11.29 -5.43 -9.61
C ALA A 3 -11.75 -6.89 -9.41
N ASP A 4 -10.83 -7.86 -9.52
CA ASP A 4 -11.11 -9.28 -9.23
C ASP A 4 -11.25 -9.59 -7.73
N GLY A 5 -11.05 -8.58 -6.86
CA GLY A 5 -11.14 -8.70 -5.41
C GLY A 5 -9.83 -9.04 -4.72
N SER A 6 -8.75 -9.31 -5.47
CA SER A 6 -7.44 -9.59 -4.89
C SER A 6 -6.83 -8.37 -4.21
N TRP A 7 -6.13 -8.62 -3.10
CA TRP A 7 -5.39 -7.61 -2.38
C TRP A 7 -3.89 -7.83 -2.55
N LEU A 8 -3.21 -6.73 -2.90
CA LEU A 8 -1.77 -6.67 -3.05
C LEU A 8 -1.23 -5.58 -2.14
N VAL A 9 0.00 -5.77 -1.66
CA VAL A 9 0.72 -4.81 -0.85
C VAL A 9 2.18 -4.71 -1.26
N SER A 10 2.82 -3.58 -0.95
CA SER A 10 4.25 -3.40 -1.08
C SER A 10 4.87 -3.11 0.28
N ARG A 11 6.14 -3.52 0.45
CA ARG A 11 6.94 -3.19 1.64
C ARG A 11 7.46 -1.76 1.62
N GLN A 12 7.39 -1.09 0.47
CA GLN A 12 7.83 0.29 0.40
C GLN A 12 6.83 1.16 1.15
N GLY A 13 7.31 1.80 2.21
CA GLY A 13 6.53 2.71 3.02
C GLY A 13 7.30 3.99 3.29
N ASP A 14 6.81 4.75 4.27
CA ASP A 14 7.46 5.97 4.73
C ASP A 14 7.71 5.88 6.24
N GLY A 15 8.90 6.25 6.69
CA GLY A 15 9.38 6.03 8.07
C GLY A 15 8.77 6.98 9.11
N ALA A 16 9.36 7.19 10.28
CA ALA A 16 8.93 8.27 11.16
C ALA A 16 9.39 9.64 10.63
N SER A 17 8.64 10.71 10.93
CA SER A 17 9.04 12.09 10.67
C SER A 17 8.76 12.98 11.87
N ALA A 18 9.63 13.97 12.12
CA ALA A 18 9.45 14.96 13.17
C ALA A 18 8.55 16.14 12.75
N ASP A 19 8.32 16.29 11.44
CA ASP A 19 7.50 17.35 10.85
C ASP A 19 6.70 16.80 9.65
N TRP A 20 5.85 17.65 9.09
CA TRP A 20 5.12 17.38 7.87
C TRP A 20 6.04 17.01 6.71
N ARG A 21 5.62 16.01 5.94
CA ARG A 21 6.31 15.60 4.72
C ARG A 21 5.33 15.03 3.71
N VAL A 22 5.77 15.05 2.46
CA VAL A 22 5.09 14.41 1.34
C VAL A 22 6.03 13.35 0.79
N LYS A 23 5.49 12.17 0.50
CA LYS A 23 6.22 11.07 -0.10
C LYS A 23 5.47 10.57 -1.33
N GLU A 24 6.18 10.48 -2.43
CA GLU A 24 5.67 9.93 -3.68
C GLU A 24 6.20 8.50 -3.87
N PHE A 25 5.35 7.65 -4.44
CA PHE A 25 5.65 6.28 -4.78
C PHE A 25 5.27 6.04 -6.24
N ASN A 26 6.21 5.51 -7.01
CA ASN A 26 5.91 5.06 -8.37
C ASN A 26 5.44 3.60 -8.31
N LEU A 27 4.17 3.36 -8.61
CA LEU A 27 3.55 2.02 -8.52
C LEU A 27 4.27 0.97 -9.40
N MET A 28 4.88 1.39 -10.50
CA MET A 28 5.60 0.49 -11.41
C MET A 28 6.95 0.01 -10.84
N ASP A 29 7.52 0.75 -9.88
CA ASP A 29 8.78 0.40 -9.23
C ASP A 29 8.57 -0.44 -7.95
N LEU A 30 7.32 -0.63 -7.53
CA LEU A 30 6.99 -1.37 -6.32
C LEU A 30 7.15 -2.88 -6.53
N ALA A 31 7.73 -3.54 -5.52
CA ALA A 31 7.60 -4.97 -5.37
C ALA A 31 6.26 -5.30 -4.72
N TRP A 32 5.51 -6.22 -5.32
CA TRP A 32 4.16 -6.57 -4.91
C TRP A 32 4.07 -7.96 -4.28
N PHE A 33 3.21 -8.09 -3.28
CA PHE A 33 2.95 -9.31 -2.53
C PHE A 33 1.46 -9.45 -2.29
N THR A 34 0.95 -10.68 -2.18
CA THR A 34 -0.40 -10.90 -1.65
C THR A 34 -0.48 -10.45 -0.20
N ILE A 35 -1.65 -10.08 0.29
CA ILE A 35 -1.87 -9.79 1.70
C ILE A 35 -3.10 -10.56 2.21
N ASP A 36 -2.98 -11.14 3.40
CA ASP A 36 -4.13 -11.64 4.16
C ASP A 36 -4.80 -10.45 4.86
N MET A 37 -6.04 -10.14 4.49
CA MET A 37 -6.77 -8.99 5.00
C MET A 37 -7.34 -9.19 6.41
N GLU A 38 -7.43 -10.43 6.91
CA GLU A 38 -7.87 -10.68 8.28
C GLU A 38 -6.75 -10.38 9.28
N SER A 39 -5.53 -10.79 8.93
CA SER A 39 -4.35 -10.64 9.80
C SER A 39 -3.45 -9.45 9.44
N ILE A 40 -3.64 -8.84 8.26
CA ILE A 40 -2.80 -7.78 7.68
C ILE A 40 -1.33 -8.26 7.56
N ILE A 41 -1.16 -9.51 7.12
CA ILE A 41 0.15 -10.14 6.96
C ILE A 41 0.45 -10.33 5.48
N GLU A 42 1.66 -9.92 5.10
CA GLU A 42 2.19 -10.13 3.76
C GLU A 42 2.41 -11.63 3.48
N GLY A 43 2.03 -12.06 2.27
CA GLY A 43 2.22 -13.40 1.77
C GLY A 43 3.27 -13.49 0.65
N ARG A 44 2.90 -14.20 -0.43
CA ARG A 44 3.82 -14.51 -1.53
C ARG A 44 4.05 -13.31 -2.44
N ALA A 45 5.23 -13.24 -3.04
CA ALA A 45 5.53 -12.27 -4.09
C ALA A 45 4.64 -12.49 -5.32
N VAL A 46 4.24 -11.38 -5.94
CA VAL A 46 3.45 -11.33 -7.18
C VAL A 46 4.27 -10.56 -8.20
N LEU A 47 4.69 -11.27 -9.25
CA LEU A 47 5.48 -10.68 -10.33
C LEU A 47 4.54 -10.03 -11.34
N LEU A 48 4.80 -8.76 -11.66
CA LEU A 48 4.07 -7.99 -12.69
C LEU A 48 2.54 -8.11 -12.53
N PRO A 49 1.96 -7.72 -11.38
CA PRO A 49 0.51 -7.71 -11.25
C PRO A 49 -0.11 -6.76 -12.29
N ASP A 50 -1.27 -7.14 -12.80
CA ASP A 50 -2.06 -6.26 -13.65
C ASP A 50 -2.69 -5.17 -12.78
N LEU A 51 -2.25 -3.92 -12.99
CA LEU A 51 -2.75 -2.74 -12.30
C LEU A 51 -3.63 -1.87 -13.21
N SER A 52 -4.12 -2.40 -14.34
CA SER A 52 -4.99 -1.67 -15.26
C SER A 52 -6.38 -1.38 -14.66
N ASP A 53 -6.83 -2.19 -13.69
CA ASP A 53 -8.13 -2.05 -13.03
C ASP A 53 -8.02 -2.16 -11.50
N VAL A 54 -7.73 -1.02 -10.87
CA VAL A 54 -7.59 -0.90 -9.41
C VAL A 54 -8.87 -0.33 -8.82
N ALA A 55 -9.52 -1.10 -7.94
CA ALA A 55 -10.75 -0.69 -7.28
C ALA A 55 -10.50 0.15 -6.02
N GLU A 56 -9.45 -0.18 -5.24
CA GLU A 56 -9.18 0.48 -3.94
C GLU A 56 -7.66 0.63 -3.69
N ILE A 57 -7.25 1.76 -3.11
CA ILE A 57 -5.88 2.09 -2.72
C ILE A 57 -5.87 2.56 -1.26
N GLY A 58 -4.84 2.18 -0.50
CA GLY A 58 -4.66 2.61 0.88
C GLY A 58 -3.26 2.33 1.40
N TYR A 59 -3.04 2.67 2.67
CA TYR A 59 -1.81 2.39 3.41
C TYR A 59 -2.13 1.53 4.63
N THR A 60 -1.18 0.67 4.99
CA THR A 60 -1.28 -0.17 6.18
C THR A 60 0.12 -0.40 6.74
N ASP A 61 0.20 -0.57 8.06
CA ASP A 61 1.40 -1.08 8.70
C ASP A 61 1.43 -2.60 8.55
N LEU A 62 2.51 -3.12 7.94
CA LEU A 62 2.71 -4.57 7.73
C LEU A 62 3.24 -5.30 8.98
N MET A 63 3.11 -4.67 10.14
CA MET A 63 3.58 -5.19 11.42
C MET A 63 2.46 -5.04 12.45
N PRO A 64 2.20 -6.07 13.27
CA PRO A 64 1.28 -5.95 14.38
C PRO A 64 1.67 -4.77 15.28
N GLY A 65 0.70 -3.91 15.61
CA GLY A 65 0.93 -2.78 16.49
C GLY A 65 1.34 -3.23 17.90
N GLY A 66 2.37 -2.59 18.46
CA GLY A 66 2.94 -2.94 19.77
C GLY A 66 2.16 -2.42 20.99
N GLN A 67 0.86 -2.19 20.89
CA GLN A 67 0.03 -1.57 21.96
C GLN A 67 0.65 -0.28 22.54
N SER A 68 1.17 0.57 21.66
CA SER A 68 1.87 1.80 22.06
C SER A 68 1.01 3.05 21.82
N ASN A 69 1.49 4.20 22.30
CA ASN A 69 0.90 5.51 21.98
C ASN A 69 1.37 6.07 20.63
N ALA A 70 2.06 5.26 19.81
CA ALA A 70 2.46 5.66 18.46
C ALA A 70 1.26 5.53 17.50
N CYS A 71 1.15 6.47 16.57
CA CYS A 71 0.15 6.44 15.52
C CYS A 71 0.73 6.91 14.19
N SER A 72 0.16 6.40 13.10
CA SER A 72 0.38 6.92 11.76
C SER A 72 -0.70 7.97 11.48
N ARG A 73 -0.30 9.20 11.15
CA ARG A 73 -1.22 10.25 10.73
C ARG A 73 -1.11 10.44 9.22
N LEU A 74 -2.26 10.36 8.56
CA LEU A 74 -2.42 10.62 7.14
C LEU A 74 -3.43 11.77 6.97
N ASP A 75 -3.05 12.79 6.23
CA ASP A 75 -3.88 13.98 6.05
C ASP A 75 -4.56 14.00 4.66
N TRP A 76 -3.87 13.55 3.61
CA TRP A 76 -4.45 13.31 2.28
C TRP A 76 -3.69 12.21 1.54
N ILE A 77 -4.36 11.57 0.57
CA ILE A 77 -3.76 10.73 -0.45
C ILE A 77 -4.18 11.32 -1.79
N GLU A 78 -3.22 11.45 -2.70
CA GLU A 78 -3.48 11.77 -4.09
C GLU A 78 -3.01 10.59 -4.97
N VAL A 79 -3.82 10.22 -5.93
CA VAL A 79 -3.54 9.12 -6.86
C VAL A 79 -3.62 9.64 -8.28
N TYR A 80 -2.51 9.53 -9.01
CA TYR A 80 -2.44 9.85 -10.43
C TYR A 80 -2.50 8.56 -11.25
N ALA A 81 -3.46 8.47 -12.15
CA ALA A 81 -3.60 7.36 -13.07
C ALA A 81 -4.04 7.85 -14.45
N TYR A 82 -3.63 7.12 -15.49
CA TYR A 82 -4.11 7.32 -16.85
C TYR A 82 -5.08 6.19 -17.19
N LEU A 83 -6.13 6.52 -17.95
CA LEU A 83 -6.99 5.51 -18.52
C LEU A 83 -6.18 4.63 -19.48
N VAL A 84 -6.11 3.33 -19.18
CA VAL A 84 -5.54 2.32 -20.08
C VAL A 84 -6.69 1.70 -20.88
N LYS A 85 -6.53 1.58 -22.19
CA LYS A 85 -7.54 1.02 -23.11
C LYS A 85 -7.29 -0.45 -23.39
#